data_AF-A0A7J6XCE7-F1
#
_entry.id   AF-A0A7J6XCE7-F1
#
_cell.length_a   1.000
_cell.length_b   1.000
_cell.length_c   1.000
_cell.angle_alpha   90.00
_cell.angle_beta   90.00
_cell.angle_gamma   90.00
#
_symmetry.space_group_name_H-M   'P 1'
#
loop_
_entity.id
_entity.type
_entity.pdbx_description
1 polymer ?
#
loop_
_entity_poly.entity_id
_entity_poly.type
_entity_poly.pdbx_seq_one_letter_code
_entity_poly.pdbx_strand_id
1 'polypeptide(L)'
;MDPYKVLGVNKKASKAQIKQAFRNLALNFHPDKHSHSSKIIRDNALLRFKQASLAYQILIDDTKRANYDLRSSSSVYANHNNNYHASSRNHNGS
;
A
#
# COMPACT_ATOMS: atom_id res chain seq x y z
N MET A 1 -0.03 -6.84 1.08
CA MET A 1 0.62 -6.20 -0.09
C MET A 1 0.74 -4.72 0.19
N ASP A 2 1.95 -4.17 0.10
CA ASP A 2 2.22 -2.75 0.28
C ASP A 2 2.26 -2.06 -1.10
N PRO A 3 1.26 -1.23 -1.46
CA PRO A 3 1.17 -0.61 -2.77
C PRO A 3 2.31 0.37 -3.03
N TYR A 4 2.86 1.00 -1.99
CA TYR A 4 4.01 1.89 -2.09
C TYR A 4 5.26 1.10 -2.48
N LYS A 5 5.50 -0.05 -1.83
CA LYS A 5 6.61 -0.94 -2.17
C LYS A 5 6.47 -1.56 -3.56
N VAL A 6 5.25 -1.91 -3.97
CA VAL A 6 5.00 -2.48 -5.32
C VAL A 6 5.35 -1.48 -6.42
N LEU A 7 5.00 -0.20 -6.24
CA LEU A 7 5.36 0.85 -7.18
C LEU A 7 6.78 1.41 -6.97
N GLY A 8 7.46 1.01 -5.89
CA GLY A 8 8.79 1.53 -5.53
C GLY A 8 8.77 3.02 -5.15
N VAL A 9 7.64 3.53 -4.66
CA VAL A 9 7.47 4.95 -4.28
C VAL A 9 7.40 5.12 -2.77
N ASN A 10 7.71 6.32 -2.30
CA ASN A 10 7.57 6.65 -0.88
C ASN A 10 6.08 6.82 -0.50
N LYS A 11 5.73 6.57 0.78
CA LYS A 11 4.40 6.90 1.33
C LYS A 11 4.03 8.37 1.20
N LYS A 12 5.02 9.26 1.09
CA LYS A 12 4.84 10.70 0.83
C LYS A 12 4.79 11.05 -0.65
N ALA A 13 4.82 10.08 -1.56
CA ALA A 13 4.82 10.34 -2.99
C ALA A 13 3.55 11.07 -3.45
N SER A 14 3.72 12.02 -4.36
CA SER A 14 2.62 12.72 -5.00
C SER A 14 1.94 11.85 -6.06
N LYS A 15 0.70 12.17 -6.41
CA LYS A 15 -0.03 11.47 -7.49
C LYS A 15 0.73 11.49 -8.82
N ALA A 16 1.50 12.54 -9.08
CA ALA A 16 2.34 12.65 -10.27
C ALA A 16 3.46 11.60 -10.25
N GLN A 17 4.15 11.45 -9.12
CA GLN A 17 5.19 10.44 -8.93
C GLN A 17 4.62 9.02 -9.02
N ILE A 18 3.45 8.78 -8.43
CA ILE A 18 2.73 7.49 -8.53
C ILE A 18 2.40 7.15 -9.99
N LYS A 19 1.84 8.10 -10.76
CA LYS A 19 1.57 7.93 -12.20
C LYS A 19 2.84 7.65 -12.99
N GLN A 20 3.94 8.35 -12.69
CA GLN A 20 5.20 8.15 -13.39
C GLN A 20 5.84 6.79 -13.09
N ALA A 21 5.83 6.36 -11.83
CA ALA A 21 6.31 5.05 -11.41
C ALA A 21 5.52 3.91 -12.08
N PHE A 22 4.19 4.02 -12.10
CA PHE A 22 3.33 3.04 -12.78
C PHE A 22 3.65 2.95 -14.29
N ARG A 23 3.80 4.10 -14.97
CA ARG A 23 4.19 4.12 -16.40
C ARG A 23 5.53 3.44 -16.64
N ASN A 24 6.53 3.73 -15.81
CA ASN A 24 7.84 3.09 -15.92
C ASN A 24 7.76 1.58 -15.72
N LEU A 25 6.98 1.11 -14.73
CA LEU A 25 6.79 -0.33 -14.49
C LEU A 25 6.03 -1.00 -15.63
N ALA A 26 4.98 -0.37 -16.15
CA ALA A 26 4.21 -0.87 -17.29
C ALA A 26 5.09 -1.08 -18.53
N LEU A 27 6.00 -0.16 -18.81
CA LEU A 27 6.97 -0.28 -19.91
C LEU A 27 8.01 -1.38 -19.66
N ASN A 28 8.45 -1.57 -18.41
CA ASN A 28 9.42 -2.61 -18.06
C ASN A 28 8.83 -4.02 -18.07
N PHE A 29 7.57 -4.17 -17.68
CA PHE A 29 6.86 -5.45 -17.63
C PHE A 29 5.94 -5.70 -18.83
N HIS A 30 6.02 -4.87 -19.87
CA HIS A 30 5.17 -5.02 -21.05
C HIS A 30 5.42 -6.38 -21.73
N PRO A 31 4.37 -7.17 -22.04
CA PRO A 31 4.52 -8.51 -22.62
C PRO A 31 5.19 -8.48 -23.99
N ASP A 32 5.13 -7.36 -24.72
CA ASP A 32 5.82 -7.17 -26.00
C ASP A 32 7.34 -7.25 -25.87
N LYS A 33 7.92 -6.66 -24.81
CA LYS A 33 9.37 -6.76 -24.54
C LYS A 33 9.80 -8.15 -24.09
N HIS A 34 8.88 -8.91 -23.51
CA HIS A 34 9.11 -10.27 -23.00
C HIS A 34 8.51 -11.34 -23.91
N SER A 35 8.12 -10.97 -25.13
CA SER A 35 7.52 -11.86 -26.13
C SER A 35 8.45 -13.02 -26.49
N HIS A 36 9.76 -12.77 -26.46
CA HIS A 36 10.82 -13.74 -26.72
C HIS A 36 11.36 -14.42 -25.45
N SER A 37 10.83 -14.08 -24.27
CA SER A 37 11.27 -14.64 -22.99
C SER A 37 10.51 -15.92 -22.64
N SER A 38 11.11 -16.72 -21.76
CA SER A 38 10.50 -17.95 -21.24
C SER A 38 9.14 -17.68 -20.59
N LYS A 39 8.24 -18.68 -20.65
CA LYS A 39 6.88 -18.60 -20.11
C LYS A 39 6.84 -18.09 -18.66
N ILE A 40 7.78 -18.54 -17.82
CA ILE A 40 7.89 -18.11 -16.42
C ILE A 40 8.16 -16.60 -16.30
N ILE A 41 8.97 -16.02 -17.18
CA ILE A 41 9.26 -14.58 -17.20
C ILE A 41 7.99 -13.80 -17.59
N ARG A 42 7.25 -14.28 -18.60
CA ARG A 42 5.98 -13.65 -19.01
C ARG A 42 4.92 -13.71 -17.91
N ASP A 43 4.77 -14.87 -17.27
CA ASP A 43 3.82 -15.07 -16.18
C ASP A 43 4.19 -14.19 -14.96
N ASN A 44 5.48 -14.07 -14.63
CA ASN A 44 5.96 -13.13 -13.61
C ASN A 44 5.73 -11.66 -14.00
N ALA A 45 5.97 -11.28 -15.25
CA ALA A 45 5.71 -9.93 -15.74
C ALA A 45 4.21 -9.59 -15.63
N LEU A 46 3.32 -10.52 -16.01
CA LEU A 46 1.88 -10.36 -15.86
C LEU A 46 1.47 -10.21 -14.38
N LEU A 47 2.04 -11.02 -13.49
CA LEU A 47 1.77 -10.93 -12.05
C LEU A 47 2.22 -9.57 -11.49
N ARG A 48 3.43 -9.11 -11.83
CA ARG A 48 3.96 -7.80 -11.43
C ARG A 48 3.12 -6.67 -11.99
N PHE A 49 2.67 -6.76 -13.23
CA PHE A 49 1.78 -5.78 -13.86
C PHE A 49 0.44 -5.68 -13.14
N LYS A 50 -0.19 -6.82 -12.80
CA LYS A 50 -1.44 -6.86 -12.02
C LYS A 50 -1.24 -6.21 -10.65
N GLN A 51 -0.15 -6.53 -9.95
CA GLN A 51 0.18 -5.91 -8.67
C GLN A 51 0.38 -4.39 -8.79
N ALA A 52 1.11 -3.92 -9.80
CA ALA A 52 1.34 -2.50 -10.05
C ALA A 52 0.03 -1.76 -10.38
N SER A 53 -0.87 -2.37 -11.16
CA SER A 53 -2.18 -1.80 -11.48
C SER A 53 -3.08 -1.66 -10.25
N LEU A 54 -3.12 -2.69 -9.39
CA LEU A 54 -3.85 -2.62 -8.11
C LEU A 54 -3.28 -1.55 -7.19
N ALA A 55 -1.95 -1.48 -7.07
CA ALA A 55 -1.28 -0.47 -6.27
C ALA A 55 -1.58 0.95 -6.77
N TYR A 56 -1.51 1.15 -8.09
CA TYR A 56 -1.87 2.41 -8.72
C TYR A 56 -3.31 2.83 -8.41
N GLN A 57 -4.27 1.92 -8.55
CA GLN A 57 -5.69 2.20 -8.26
C GLN A 57 -5.97 2.60 -6.81
N ILE A 58 -5.21 2.06 -5.85
CA ILE A 58 -5.33 2.43 -4.43
C ILE A 58 -4.68 3.79 -4.18
N LEU A 59 -3.51 4.05 -4.75
CA LEU A 59 -2.72 5.25 -4.43
C LEU A 59 -3.13 6.50 -5.20
N ILE A 60 -3.77 6.37 -6.37
CA ILE A 60 -4.23 7.50 -7.17
C ILE A 60 -5.47 8.18 -6.59
N ASP A 61 -6.27 7.40 -5.87
CA ASP A 61 -7.51 7.80 -5.23
C ASP A 61 -7.22 8.15 -3.77
N ASP A 62 -7.40 9.42 -3.41
CA ASP A 62 -7.07 9.90 -2.07
C ASP A 62 -7.92 9.21 -1.00
N THR A 63 -9.17 8.89 -1.30
CA THR A 63 -10.08 8.21 -0.39
C THR A 63 -9.65 6.77 -0.14
N LYS A 64 -9.26 6.05 -1.21
CA LYS A 64 -8.73 4.68 -1.08
C LYS A 64 -7.37 4.65 -0.40
N ARG A 65 -6.49 5.60 -0.73
CA ARG A 65 -5.18 5.76 -0.09
C ARG A 65 -5.33 6.04 1.39
N ALA A 66 -6.17 6.99 1.77
CA ALA A 66 -6.47 7.30 3.17
C ALA A 66 -7.07 6.08 3.90
N ASN A 67 -8.02 5.36 3.30
CA ASN A 67 -8.54 4.12 3.88
C ASN A 67 -7.46 3.06 4.09
N TYR A 68 -6.58 2.87 3.10
CA TYR A 68 -5.46 1.94 3.21
C TYR A 68 -4.51 2.35 4.33
N ASP A 69 -4.13 3.63 4.40
CA ASP A 69 -3.24 4.17 5.41
C ASP A 69 -3.87 4.08 6.81
N LEU A 70 -5.17 4.35 6.95
CA LEU A 70 -5.92 4.17 8.21
C LEU A 70 -5.94 2.71 8.66
N ARG A 71 -6.25 1.77 7.76
CA ARG A 71 -6.24 0.32 8.08
C ARG A 71 -4.84 -0.19 8.43
N SER A 72 -3.81 0.29 7.72
CA SER A 72 -2.42 -0.03 8.02
C SER A 72 -1.98 0.57 9.36
N SER A 73 -2.53 1.73 9.72
CA SER A 73 -2.25 2.41 10.98
C SER A 73 -2.95 1.74 12.15
N SER A 74 -4.20 1.26 12.00
CA SER A 74 -4.92 0.55 13.07
C SER A 74 -4.22 -0.74 13.52
N SER A 75 -3.46 -1.40 12.64
CA SER A 75 -2.60 -2.53 13.01
C SER A 75 -1.38 -2.13 13.87
N VAL A 76 -0.98 -0.86 13.83
CA VAL A 76 0.15 -0.31 14.61
C VAL A 76 -0.34 0.44 15.86
N TYR A 77 -1.55 1.03 15.83
CA TYR A 77 -2.14 1.75 16.95
C TYR A 77 -2.97 0.88 17.92
N ALA A 78 -3.34 -0.34 17.55
CA ALA A 78 -4.02 -1.27 18.47
C ALA A 78 -3.11 -1.85 19.58
N ASN A 79 -1.83 -1.48 19.62
CA ASN A 79 -0.87 -1.98 20.62
C ASN A 79 -0.26 -0.87 21.52
N HIS A 80 -0.93 0.28 21.66
CA HIS A 80 -0.37 1.36 22.52
C HIS A 80 -1.37 2.19 23.34
N ASN A 81 -2.62 1.76 23.51
CA ASN A 81 -3.58 2.56 24.31
C ASN A 81 -4.57 1.73 25.13
N ASN A 82 -4.06 0.79 25.92
CA ASN A 82 -4.82 0.09 26.96
C ASN A 82 -4.37 0.51 28.38
N ASN A 83 -4.13 1.80 28.64
CA ASN A 83 -3.89 2.22 30.02
C ASN A 83 -4.21 3.69 30.40
N TYR A 84 -5.28 4.28 29.87
CA TYR A 84 -5.77 5.59 30.35
C TYR A 84 -7.23 5.59 30.84
N HIS A 85 -7.79 4.42 31.21
CA HIS A 85 -9.17 4.38 31.70
C HIS A 85 -9.35 3.50 32.95
N ALA A 86 -8.76 3.95 34.06
CA ALA A 86 -9.19 3.54 35.40
C ALA A 86 -9.05 4.71 36.39
N SER A 87 -9.67 5.85 36.09
CA SER A 87 -10.05 6.81 37.13
C SER A 87 -11.56 6.94 37.13
N SER A 88 -12.21 6.09 37.93
CA SER A 88 -13.44 6.40 38.66
C SER A 88 -13.91 5.15 39.41
N ARG A 89 -13.63 5.11 40.72
CA ARG A 89 -14.48 4.47 41.75
C ARG A 89 -13.99 4.83 43.15
N ASN A 90 -14.52 5.96 43.63
CA ASN A 90 -15.16 6.21 44.92
C ASN A 90 -15.03 5.18 46.08
N HIS A 91 -15.08 5.71 47.32
CA HIS A 91 -15.18 5.10 48.69
C HIS A 91 -13.85 4.91 49.44
N ASN A 92 -13.65 5.32 50.70
CA ASN A 92 -14.51 5.85 51.77
C ASN A 92 -13.64 6.62 52.78
N GLY A 93 -14.22 7.64 53.42
CA GLY A 93 -13.72 8.11 54.71
C GLY A 93 -14.20 7.19 55.83
N SER A 94 -13.32 6.94 56.80
CA SER A 94 -13.53 7.12 58.24
C SER A 94 -12.28 6.71 59.00
#